data_AF-Q4JWM8-F1
#
_entry.id   AF-Q4JWM8-F1
#
_cell.length_a   1.000
_cell.length_b   1.000
_cell.length_c   1.000
_cell.angle_alpha   90.00
_cell.angle_beta   90.00
_cell.angle_gamma   90.00
#
_symmetry.space_group_name_H-M   'P 1'
#
loop_
_entity.id
_entity.type
_entity.pdbx_description
1 polymer ?
#
loop_
_entity_poly.entity_id
_entity_poly.type
_entity_poly.pdbx_seq_one_letter_code
_entity_poly.pdbx_strand_id
1 'polypeptide(L)' 'MIPPREYTVKTPGLNHRGERRIVVGGGTKTDPDVWYYTSDHFESFCSIPDAED' A
#
# COMPACT_ATOMS: atom_id res chain seq x y z
N MET A 1 3.27 9.10 -15.81
CA MET A 1 3.49 8.40 -14.53
C MET A 1 2.37 8.83 -13.58
N ILE A 2 1.56 7.88 -13.10
CA ILE A 2 0.50 8.14 -12.13
C ILE A 2 1.16 8.37 -10.76
N PRO A 3 0.76 9.40 -9.98
CA PRO A 3 1.28 9.57 -8.62
C PRO A 3 0.93 8.35 -7.74
N PRO A 4 1.75 8.04 -6.72
CA PRO A 4 1.46 6.92 -5.85
C PRO A 4 0.11 7.10 -5.15
N ARG A 5 -0.57 5.98 -4.92
CA ARG A 5 -1.86 5.92 -4.20
C ARG A 5 -1.71 5.07 -2.96
N GLU A 6 -2.33 5.51 -1.88
CA GLU A 6 -2.35 4.80 -0.61
C GLU A 6 -3.74 4.24 -0.29
N TYR A 7 -3.75 3.05 0.30
CA TYR A 7 -4.96 2.38 0.76
C TYR A 7 -4.79 1.97 2.22
N THR A 8 -5.80 2.28 3.03
CA THR A 8 -5.80 1.92 4.45
C THR A 8 -6.07 0.43 4.61
N VAL A 9 -5.19 -0.27 5.31
CA VAL A 9 -5.42 -1.64 5.76
C VAL A 9 -6.01 -1.59 7.16
N LYS A 10 -7.21 -2.18 7.34
CA LYS A 10 -7.88 -2.18 8.64
C LYS A 10 -7.11 -3.03 9.65
N THR A 11 -6.93 -2.50 10.85
CA THR A 11 -6.42 -3.26 12.00
C THR A 11 -7.62 -3.68 12.88
N PRO A 12 -7.87 -4.98 13.07
CA PRO A 12 -8.94 -5.46 13.94
C PRO A 12 -8.82 -4.88 15.37
N GLY A 13 -9.94 -4.46 15.95
CA GLY A 13 -9.99 -3.91 17.30
C GLY A 13 -9.63 -2.43 17.42
N LEU A 14 -9.21 -1.76 16.33
CA LEU A 14 -9.00 -0.32 16.33
C LEU A 14 -10.23 0.42 15.80
N ASN A 15 -10.63 1.49 16.49
CA ASN A 15 -11.67 2.42 16.06
C ASN A 15 -11.13 3.55 15.17
N HIS A 16 -9.82 3.57 14.92
CA HIS A 16 -9.15 4.46 13.97
C HIS A 16 -8.50 3.64 12.86
N ARG A 17 -7.96 4.34 11.84
CA ARG A 17 -7.40 3.73 10.62
C ARG A 17 -6.16 2.85 10.85
N GLY A 18 -5.58 2.84 12.06
CA GLY A 18 -4.29 2.24 12.32
C GLY A 18 -3.17 2.81 11.45
N GLU A 19 -2.01 2.16 11.47
CA GLU A 19 -0.79 2.59 10.77
C GLU A 19 -0.54 1.84 9.46
N ARG A 20 -1.26 0.74 9.25
CA ARG A 20 -1.06 -0.16 8.11
C ARG A 20 -1.56 0.44 6.81
N ARG A 21 -0.72 0.47 5.77
CA ARG A 21 -1.08 0.96 4.43
C ARG A 21 -0.54 0.04 3.33
N ILE A 22 -1.27 -0.02 2.22
CA ILE A 22 -0.75 -0.48 0.92
C ILE A 22 -0.48 0.78 0.09
N VAL A 23 0.69 0.85 -0.52
CA VAL A 23 1.09 1.94 -1.43
C VAL A 23 1.35 1.34 -2.80
N VAL A 24 0.71 1.87 -3.82
CA VAL A 24 0.90 1.46 -5.21
C VAL A 24 1.41 2.62 -6.04
N GLY A 25 2.25 2.33 -7.03
CA GLY A 25 2.83 3.34 -7.90
C GLY A 25 3.21 2.77 -9.26
N GLY A 26 3.65 3.66 -10.16
CA GLY A 26 3.96 3.28 -11.54
C GLY A 26 2.71 2.96 -12.36
N GLY A 27 2.93 2.45 -13.56
CA GLY A 27 1.92 1.87 -14.45
C GLY A 27 0.75 2.79 -14.77
N THR A 28 -0.44 2.19 -14.85
CA THR A 28 -1.72 2.86 -15.08
C THR A 28 -2.57 2.94 -13.81
N LYS A 29 -3.72 3.60 -13.89
CA LYS A 29 -4.65 3.71 -12.76
C LYS A 29 -5.18 2.34 -12.29
N THR A 30 -5.31 1.37 -13.17
CA THR A 30 -5.86 0.05 -12.81
C THR A 30 -4.80 -1.04 -12.74
N ASP A 31 -3.57 -0.73 -13.15
CA ASP A 31 -2.49 -1.69 -13.37
C ASP A 31 -1.16 -1.05 -12.93
N PRO A 32 -0.86 -1.02 -11.62
CA PRO A 32 0.33 -0.36 -11.09
C PRO A 32 1.55 -1.28 -11.09
N ASP A 33 2.70 -0.79 -11.58
CA ASP A 33 3.93 -1.59 -11.70
C ASP A 33 4.52 -2.06 -10.35
N VAL A 34 4.25 -1.34 -9.25
CA VAL A 34 4.85 -1.62 -7.94
C VAL A 34 3.84 -1.54 -6.81
N TRP A 35 3.98 -2.48 -5.87
CA TRP A 35 3.16 -2.61 -4.68
C TRP A 35 4.03 -2.73 -3.43
N TYR A 36 3.70 -1.93 -2.41
CA TYR A 36 4.38 -1.93 -1.12
C TYR A 36 3.38 -1.98 0.02
N TYR A 37 3.79 -2.61 1.12
CA TYR A 37 3.11 -2.59 2.40
C TYR A 37 3.95 -1.87 3.45
N THR A 38 3.31 -1.04 4.28
CA THR A 38 3.90 -0.47 5.50
C THR A 38 2.99 -0.82 6.67
N SER A 39 3.59 -1.19 7.79
CA SER A 39 2.89 -1.43 9.06
C SER A 39 3.09 -0.33 10.09
N ASP A 40 3.98 0.61 9.82
CA ASP A 40 4.57 1.58 10.74
C ASP A 40 4.42 3.01 10.20
N HIS A 41 3.32 3.29 9.52
CA HIS A 41 2.98 4.64 9.08
C HIS A 41 4.09 5.31 8.24
N PHE A 42 4.57 4.58 7.22
CA PHE A 42 5.57 5.02 6.23
C PHE A 42 7.02 5.09 6.72
N GLU A 43 7.34 4.57 7.91
CA GLU A 43 8.74 4.48 8.37
C GLU A 43 9.52 3.38 7.64
N SER A 44 8.88 2.25 7.33
CA SER A 44 9.48 1.18 6.53
C SER A 44 8.49 0.54 5.56
N PHE A 45 9.04 -0.12 4.53
CA PHE A 45 8.28 -0.70 3.43
C PHE A 45 8.74 -2.12 3.13
N CYS A 46 7.77 -2.99 2.82
CA CYS A 46 8.00 -4.31 2.29
C CYS A 46 7.37 -4.40 0.89
N SER A 47 8.13 -4.88 -0.10
CA SER A 47 7.64 -5.07 -1.46
C SER A 47 6.70 -6.27 -1.55
N ILE A 48 5.65 -6.17 -2.35
CA ILE A 48 4.70 -7.25 -2.63
C ILE A 48 4.89 -7.68 -4.09
N PRO A 49 5.73 -8.71 -4.38
CA PRO A 49 6.02 -9.12 -5.75
C PRO A 49 4.88 -9.88 -6.43
N ASP A 50 4.05 -10.60 -5.66
CA ASP A 50 2.93 -11.42 -6.14
C ASP A 50 1.63 -10.64 -6.34
N ALA A 51 1.64 -9.31 -6.28
CA ALA A 51 0.41 -8.51 -6.43
C ALA A 51 -0.15 -8.51 -7.86
N GLU A 52 0.67 -8.92 -8.83
CA GLU A 52 0.36 -8.95 -10.27
C GLU A 52 0.06 -10.36 -10.81
N ASP A 53 0.16 -11.40 -9.97
CA ASP A 53 -0.10 -12.81 -10.33
C ASP A 53 -1.57 -13.23 -10.12
#